data_AF-I0B8K7-F1
#
_entry.id   AF-I0B8K7-F1
#
_cell.length_a   1.000
_cell.length_b   1.000
_cell.length_c   1.000
_cell.angle_alpha   90.00
_cell.angle_beta   90.00
_cell.angle_gamma   90.00
#
_symmetry.space_group_name_H-M   'P 1'
#
loop_
_entity.id
_entity.type
_entity.pdbx_description
1 polymer ?
#
loop_
_entity_poly.entity_id
_entity_poly.type
_entity_poly.pdbx_seq_one_letter_code
_entity_poly.pdbx_strand_id
1 'polypeptide(L)'
;FALMSNITMQVARNLFVKKIGFERSISRKLREIMTALQIERTYSKREIMEMYLNLSYFGRGAYGIQTAAKKYFNKDISDLTIEEGAFLIGCLKGPNNYQPPDLDEAGIQKAREMITVEVLQSPPSPEEPYWLRKMRKAMQRRNVVMYNMVMLLIRA
;
A
#
# COMPACT_ATOMS: atom_id res chain seq x y z
N PHE A 1 8.73 -24.18 2.23
CA PHE A 1 7.67 -23.68 1.32
C PHE A 1 7.16 -22.35 1.85
N ALA A 2 7.51 -21.24 1.21
CA ALA A 2 7.00 -19.93 1.62
C ALA A 2 5.53 -19.79 1.22
N LEU A 3 4.67 -19.42 2.18
CA LEU A 3 3.30 -19.03 1.89
C LEU A 3 3.35 -17.71 1.09
N MET A 4 2.81 -17.74 -0.13
CA MET A 4 2.85 -16.60 -1.03
C MET A 4 2.09 -15.41 -0.46
N SER A 5 2.59 -14.20 -0.69
CA SER A 5 1.90 -13.01 -0.19
C SER A 5 0.63 -12.71 -1.02
N ASN A 6 -0.40 -12.16 -0.36
CA ASN A 6 -1.62 -11.70 -1.04
C ASN A 6 -1.33 -10.52 -2.00
N ILE A 7 -0.22 -9.80 -1.81
CA ILE A 7 0.26 -8.75 -2.71
C ILE A 7 0.75 -9.36 -4.02
N THR A 8 1.61 -10.38 -3.95
CA THR A 8 2.12 -11.06 -5.15
C THR A 8 0.98 -11.66 -5.98
N MET A 9 -0.04 -12.23 -5.33
CA MET A 9 -1.23 -12.73 -6.02
C MET A 9 -2.03 -11.61 -6.73
N GLN A 10 -2.08 -10.40 -6.16
CA GLN A 10 -2.69 -9.23 -6.80
C GLN A 10 -1.84 -8.71 -7.97
N VAL A 11 -0.51 -8.63 -7.80
CA VAL A 11 0.42 -8.26 -8.89
C VAL A 11 0.29 -9.23 -10.06
N ALA A 12 0.29 -10.54 -9.79
CA ALA A 12 0.07 -11.56 -10.81
C ALA A 12 -1.26 -11.35 -11.54
N ARG A 13 -2.35 -11.13 -10.80
CA ARG A 13 -3.67 -10.88 -11.38
C ARG A 13 -3.69 -9.64 -12.26
N ASN A 14 -3.06 -8.54 -11.83
CA ASN A 14 -3.09 -7.24 -12.53
C ASN A 14 -2.15 -7.20 -13.75
N LEU A 15 -0.97 -7.83 -13.69
CA LEU A 15 -0.05 -7.90 -14.83
C LEU A 15 -0.47 -8.93 -15.87
N PHE A 16 -0.94 -10.10 -15.42
CA PHE A 16 -1.19 -11.25 -16.29
C PHE A 16 -2.68 -11.55 -16.51
N VAL A 17 -3.52 -10.51 -16.50
CA VAL A 17 -4.98 -10.58 -16.72
C VAL A 17 -5.34 -11.50 -17.90
N LYS A 18 -4.71 -11.28 -19.06
CA LYS A 18 -4.97 -12.08 -20.29
C LYS A 18 -4.60 -13.57 -20.17
N LYS A 19 -3.62 -13.91 -19.31
CA LYS A 19 -3.15 -15.29 -19.08
C LYS A 19 -3.91 -15.99 -17.95
N ILE A 20 -4.39 -15.24 -16.97
CA ILE A 20 -5.11 -15.76 -15.80
C ILE A 20 -6.61 -15.86 -16.09
N GLY A 21 -7.19 -14.87 -16.78
CA GLY A 21 -8.63 -14.75 -17.07
C GLY A 21 -9.40 -14.07 -15.93
N PHE A 22 -10.60 -13.58 -16.24
CA PHE A 22 -11.47 -12.86 -15.29
C PHE A 22 -12.43 -13.78 -14.50
N GLU A 23 -12.76 -14.95 -15.04
CA GLU A 23 -13.80 -15.85 -14.50
C GLU A 23 -13.49 -16.39 -13.10
N ARG A 24 -14.47 -16.38 -12.21
CA ARG A 24 -14.32 -16.88 -10.83
C ARG A 24 -14.35 -18.41 -10.79
N SER A 25 -13.24 -19.05 -11.16
CA SER A 25 -13.05 -20.52 -11.09
C SER A 25 -11.83 -20.92 -10.26
N ILE A 26 -11.82 -22.17 -9.78
CA ILE A 26 -10.68 -22.79 -9.10
C ILE A 26 -9.45 -22.78 -10.04
N SER A 27 -9.64 -23.10 -11.32
CA SER A 27 -8.61 -23.06 -12.35
C SER A 27 -7.98 -21.68 -12.52
N ARG A 28 -8.77 -20.58 -12.46
CA ARG A 28 -8.22 -19.22 -12.41
C ARG A 28 -7.35 -19.01 -11.17
N LYS A 29 -7.80 -19.45 -9.99
CA LYS A 29 -7.04 -19.28 -8.75
C LYS A 29 -5.74 -20.08 -8.75
N LEU A 30 -5.72 -21.29 -9.35
CA LEU A 30 -4.49 -22.06 -9.57
C LEU A 30 -3.52 -21.35 -10.52
N ARG A 31 -3.99 -20.74 -11.61
CA ARG A 31 -3.15 -19.91 -12.50
C ARG A 31 -2.57 -18.68 -11.79
N GLU A 32 -3.37 -18.02 -10.94
CA GLU A 32 -2.93 -16.91 -10.10
C GLU A 32 -1.82 -17.34 -9.12
N ILE A 33 -1.97 -18.51 -8.48
CA ILE A 33 -0.97 -19.11 -7.59
C ILE A 33 0.32 -19.47 -8.35
N MET A 34 0.24 -20.18 -9.47
CA MET A 34 1.42 -20.55 -10.25
C MET A 34 2.18 -19.32 -10.79
N THR A 35 1.45 -18.30 -11.25
CA THR A 35 2.06 -17.06 -11.77
C THR A 35 2.74 -16.27 -10.65
N ALA A 36 2.10 -16.11 -9.48
CA ALA A 36 2.74 -15.42 -8.38
C ALA A 36 3.93 -16.22 -7.77
N LEU A 37 3.94 -17.56 -7.83
CA LEU A 37 5.15 -18.34 -7.51
C LEU A 37 6.32 -18.06 -8.46
N GLN A 38 6.04 -17.85 -9.75
CA GLN A 38 7.06 -17.44 -10.72
C GLN A 38 7.58 -16.03 -10.38
N ILE A 39 6.69 -15.09 -10.06
CA ILE A 39 7.06 -13.73 -9.64
C ILE A 39 7.95 -13.75 -8.39
N GLU A 40 7.61 -14.50 -7.33
CA GLU A 40 8.44 -14.55 -6.10
C GLU A 40 9.81 -15.25 -6.30
N ARG A 41 10.01 -15.98 -7.40
CA ARG A 41 11.31 -16.56 -7.78
C ARG A 41 12.17 -15.62 -8.61
N THR A 42 11.56 -14.64 -9.28
CA THR A 42 12.24 -13.74 -10.22
C THR A 42 12.50 -12.36 -9.62
N TYR A 43 11.60 -11.86 -8.77
CA TYR A 43 11.62 -10.52 -8.21
C TYR A 43 11.73 -10.54 -6.69
N SER A 44 12.47 -9.58 -6.14
CA SER A 44 12.54 -9.34 -4.70
C SER A 44 11.20 -8.85 -4.15
N LYS A 45 11.04 -8.97 -2.82
CA LYS A 45 9.86 -8.43 -2.12
C LYS A 45 9.71 -6.91 -2.26
N ARG A 46 10.81 -6.19 -2.53
CA ARG A 46 10.82 -4.74 -2.80
C ARG A 46 10.20 -4.45 -4.16
N GLU A 47 10.73 -5.05 -5.23
CA GLU A 47 10.22 -4.87 -6.60
C GLU A 47 8.76 -5.32 -6.74
N ILE A 48 8.35 -6.39 -6.05
CA ILE A 48 6.94 -6.83 -5.99
C ILE A 48 6.04 -5.77 -5.33
N MET A 49 6.55 -5.06 -4.32
CA MET A 49 5.82 -3.97 -3.68
C MET A 49 5.73 -2.73 -4.59
N GLU A 50 6.82 -2.38 -5.26
CA GLU A 50 6.87 -1.27 -6.24
C GLU A 50 5.92 -1.54 -7.41
N MET A 51 5.94 -2.74 -8.00
CA MET A 51 4.97 -3.17 -9.00
C MET A 51 3.53 -3.09 -8.48
N TYR A 52 3.27 -3.53 -7.24
CA TYR A 52 1.94 -3.45 -6.65
C TYR A 52 1.45 -2.01 -6.53
N LEU A 53 2.27 -1.11 -5.97
CA LEU A 53 1.92 0.30 -5.78
C LEU A 53 1.77 1.05 -7.11
N ASN A 54 2.54 0.69 -8.14
CA ASN A 54 2.41 1.28 -9.49
C ASN A 54 1.17 0.79 -10.26
N LEU A 55 0.62 -0.38 -9.94
CA LEU A 55 -0.59 -0.93 -10.57
C LEU A 55 -1.87 -0.66 -9.79
N SER A 56 -1.74 -0.16 -8.55
CA SER A 56 -2.85 0.00 -7.63
C SER A 56 -3.69 1.24 -7.89
N TYR A 57 -4.96 1.18 -7.48
CA TYR A 57 -5.89 2.29 -7.53
C TYR A 57 -5.96 3.01 -6.17
N PHE A 58 -5.72 4.32 -6.17
CA PHE A 58 -5.69 5.16 -4.96
C PHE A 58 -6.94 6.06 -4.82
N GLY A 59 -8.00 5.79 -5.58
CA GLY A 59 -9.18 6.66 -5.62
C GLY A 59 -9.07 7.78 -6.65
N ARG A 60 -10.18 8.49 -6.89
CA ARG A 60 -10.27 9.66 -7.79
C ARG A 60 -9.61 9.51 -9.18
N GLY A 61 -9.59 8.32 -9.77
CA GLY A 61 -8.91 8.07 -11.06
C GLY A 61 -7.38 7.98 -10.99
N ALA A 62 -6.76 8.06 -9.81
CA ALA A 62 -5.32 7.88 -9.65
C ALA A 62 -4.96 6.38 -9.66
N TYR A 63 -4.40 5.93 -10.78
CA TYR A 63 -3.75 4.63 -10.91
C TYR A 63 -2.24 4.83 -10.84
N GLY A 64 -1.59 4.03 -10.00
CA GLY A 64 -0.18 4.18 -9.68
C GLY A 64 0.09 5.24 -8.62
N ILE A 65 1.05 4.94 -7.75
CA ILE A 65 1.38 5.72 -6.57
C ILE A 65 1.94 7.11 -6.89
N GLN A 66 2.78 7.25 -7.92
CA GLN A 66 3.29 8.55 -8.38
C GLN A 66 2.16 9.48 -8.87
N THR A 67 1.19 8.93 -9.60
CA THR A 67 -0.02 9.64 -10.02
C THR A 67 -0.83 10.10 -8.80
N ALA A 68 -0.88 9.29 -7.75
CA ALA A 68 -1.57 9.62 -6.51
C ALA A 68 -0.82 10.72 -5.71
N ALA A 69 0.52 10.65 -5.61
CA ALA A 69 1.36 11.67 -5.00
C ALA A 69 1.12 13.06 -5.63
N LYS A 70 1.14 13.14 -6.97
CA LYS A 70 0.82 14.36 -7.70
C LYS A 70 -0.64 14.79 -7.52
N LYS A 71 -1.60 13.86 -7.53
CA LYS A 71 -3.03 14.19 -7.45
C LYS A 71 -3.50 14.66 -6.07
N TYR A 72 -2.92 14.13 -4.99
CA TYR A 72 -3.31 14.47 -3.62
C TYR A 72 -2.40 15.54 -2.98
N PHE A 73 -1.15 15.69 -3.43
CA PHE A 73 -0.18 16.59 -2.78
C PHE A 73 0.60 17.49 -3.75
N ASN A 74 0.42 17.35 -5.07
CA ASN A 74 1.25 17.99 -6.11
C ASN A 74 2.77 17.70 -5.99
N LYS A 75 3.15 16.62 -5.30
CA LYS A 75 4.53 16.21 -5.01
C LYS A 75 4.97 15.02 -5.85
N ASP A 76 6.27 14.86 -6.04
CA ASP A 76 6.85 13.58 -6.45
C ASP A 76 6.86 12.61 -5.25
N ILE A 77 6.88 11.31 -5.52
CA ILE A 77 6.85 10.27 -4.48
C ILE A 77 7.99 10.41 -3.45
N SER A 78 9.16 10.85 -3.91
CA SER A 78 10.36 11.12 -3.11
C SER A 78 10.20 12.26 -2.09
N ASP A 79 9.26 13.17 -2.33
CA ASP A 79 9.05 14.38 -1.55
C ASP A 79 7.91 14.23 -0.53
N LEU A 80 7.31 13.05 -0.47
CA LEU A 80 6.21 12.74 0.44
C LEU A 80 6.69 12.62 1.88
N THR A 81 6.00 13.28 2.80
CA THR A 81 6.22 13.07 4.24
C THR A 81 5.66 11.71 4.68
N ILE A 82 6.01 11.27 5.90
CA ILE A 82 5.58 9.98 6.43
C ILE A 82 4.04 9.89 6.51
N GLU A 83 3.39 10.99 6.84
CA GLU A 83 1.94 11.15 6.96
C GLU A 83 1.25 11.16 5.58
N GLU A 84 1.91 11.69 4.56
CA GLU A 84 1.42 11.68 3.17
C GLU A 84 1.53 10.29 2.55
N GLY A 85 2.66 9.62 2.78
CA GLY A 85 2.83 8.21 2.46
C GLY A 85 1.80 7.32 3.19
N ALA A 86 1.61 7.54 4.50
CA ALA A 86 0.57 6.85 5.26
C ALA A 86 -0.81 7.06 4.65
N PHE A 87 -1.17 8.31 4.32
CA PHE A 87 -2.45 8.65 3.70
C PHE A 87 -2.70 7.86 2.40
N LEU A 88 -1.75 7.84 1.47
CA LEU A 88 -1.90 7.10 0.21
C LEU A 88 -2.11 5.60 0.45
N ILE A 89 -1.47 5.02 1.46
CA ILE A 89 -1.68 3.60 1.83
C ILE A 89 -3.05 3.36 2.48
N GLY A 90 -3.65 4.34 3.16
CA GLY A 90 -5.05 4.27 3.59
C GLY A 90 -6.02 4.33 2.42
N CYS A 91 -5.81 5.24 1.47
CA CYS A 91 -6.59 5.30 0.22
C CYS A 91 -6.51 3.98 -0.56
N LEU A 92 -5.36 3.30 -0.55
CA LEU A 92 -5.20 1.97 -1.16
C LEU A 92 -6.03 0.88 -0.46
N LYS A 93 -6.13 0.93 0.87
CA LYS A 93 -6.88 -0.05 1.67
C LYS A 93 -8.39 0.07 1.48
N GLY A 94 -8.89 1.30 1.33
CA GLY A 94 -10.31 1.60 1.22
C GLY A 94 -10.55 2.86 0.41
N PRO A 95 -10.46 2.80 -0.94
CA PRO A 95 -10.48 4.00 -1.77
C PRO A 95 -11.71 4.87 -1.54
N ASN A 96 -12.87 4.29 -1.24
CA ASN A 96 -14.09 5.07 -0.98
C ASN A 96 -14.26 5.49 0.49
N ASN A 97 -13.52 4.91 1.44
CA ASN A 97 -13.70 5.12 2.88
C ASN A 97 -12.81 6.25 3.43
N TYR A 98 -11.67 6.51 2.78
CA TYR A 98 -10.68 7.48 3.23
C TYR A 98 -10.41 8.59 2.19
N GLN A 99 -11.20 8.66 1.12
CA GLN A 99 -11.20 9.84 0.25
C GLN A 99 -11.78 11.03 1.03
N PRO A 100 -11.09 12.18 1.09
CA PRO A 100 -11.72 13.41 1.56
C PRO A 100 -12.85 13.79 0.59
N PRO A 101 -13.91 14.50 1.04
CA PRO A 101 -15.01 14.92 0.16
C PRO A 101 -14.53 15.88 -0.94
N ASP A 102 -13.61 16.77 -0.59
CA ASP A 102 -12.92 17.69 -1.49
C ASP A 102 -11.41 17.42 -1.50
N LEU A 103 -10.72 17.85 -2.56
CA LEU A 103 -9.25 17.83 -2.64
C LEU A 103 -8.64 19.16 -2.15
N ASP A 104 -9.34 19.83 -1.24
CA ASP A 104 -8.80 20.97 -0.53
C ASP A 104 -7.86 20.50 0.60
N GLU A 105 -7.03 21.43 1.07
CA GLU A 105 -6.03 21.15 2.11
C GLU A 105 -6.69 20.63 3.41
N ALA A 106 -7.86 21.17 3.76
CA ALA A 106 -8.62 20.78 4.95
C ALA A 106 -9.17 19.35 4.87
N GLY A 107 -9.76 18.96 3.74
CA GLY A 107 -10.23 17.59 3.51
C GLY A 107 -9.09 16.60 3.58
N ILE A 108 -8.01 16.86 2.83
CA ILE A 108 -6.81 16.01 2.78
C ILE A 108 -6.19 15.86 4.18
N GLN A 109 -6.06 16.95 4.94
CA GLN A 109 -5.53 16.93 6.30
C GLN A 109 -6.35 16.03 7.24
N LYS A 110 -7.69 16.18 7.23
CA LYS A 110 -8.59 15.36 8.06
C LYS A 110 -8.46 13.86 7.74
N ALA A 111 -8.23 13.51 6.48
CA ALA A 111 -8.05 12.12 6.07
C ALA A 111 -6.62 11.60 6.35
N ARG A 112 -5.57 12.44 6.27
CA ARG A 112 -4.21 12.11 6.75
C ARG A 112 -4.22 11.71 8.22
N GLU A 113 -4.92 12.48 9.06
CA GLU A 113 -5.03 12.22 10.50
C GLU A 113 -5.66 10.86 10.80
N MET A 114 -6.83 10.56 10.20
CA MET A 114 -7.51 9.27 10.39
C MET A 114 -6.66 8.07 9.99
N ILE A 115 -5.91 8.18 8.88
CA ILE A 115 -5.12 7.07 8.33
C ILE A 115 -3.79 6.90 9.07
N THR A 116 -3.10 7.98 9.42
CA THR A 116 -1.84 7.93 10.18
C THR A 116 -2.05 7.26 11.55
N VAL A 117 -3.22 7.50 12.15
CA VAL A 117 -3.69 6.86 13.39
C VAL A 117 -4.10 5.38 13.20
N GLU A 118 -4.12 4.83 11.98
CA GLU A 118 -4.38 3.41 11.66
C GLU A 118 -3.17 2.60 11.14
N VAL A 119 -2.06 3.26 10.78
CA VAL A 119 -0.85 2.64 10.18
C VAL A 119 0.33 2.41 11.16
N LEU A 120 0.61 3.34 12.09
CA LEU A 120 1.93 3.47 12.76
C LEU A 120 2.22 2.64 14.03
N GLN A 121 1.96 1.33 14.08
CA GLN A 121 2.19 0.51 15.31
C GLN A 121 2.56 -0.96 14.93
N SER A 122 3.67 -1.63 15.33
CA SER A 122 4.62 -1.64 16.50
C SER A 122 6.03 -2.19 16.07
N PRO A 123 7.09 -2.39 16.91
CA PRO A 123 7.53 -1.80 18.21
C PRO A 123 8.95 -1.10 18.12
N PRO A 124 9.49 -0.40 19.16
CA PRO A 124 10.39 0.78 18.99
C PRO A 124 11.91 0.58 18.87
N SER A 125 12.57 1.55 18.21
CA SER A 125 14.01 1.82 18.37
C SER A 125 14.33 2.44 19.75
N PRO A 126 15.53 2.22 20.34
CA PRO A 126 15.95 2.90 21.57
C PRO A 126 15.98 4.43 21.45
N GLU A 127 16.19 4.95 20.23
CA GLU A 127 16.31 6.37 19.88
C GLU A 127 14.93 7.01 19.55
N GLU A 128 13.84 6.25 19.69
CA GLU A 128 12.50 6.64 19.25
C GLU A 128 11.74 7.43 20.34
N PRO A 129 11.15 8.61 20.03
CA PRO A 129 10.47 9.45 21.02
C PRO A 129 9.34 8.74 21.79
N TYR A 130 9.26 9.04 23.10
CA TYR A 130 8.43 8.32 24.07
C TYR A 130 6.93 8.20 23.73
N TRP A 131 6.34 9.20 23.07
CA TRP A 131 4.91 9.16 22.71
C TRP A 131 4.64 8.21 21.53
N LEU A 132 5.59 8.10 20.58
CA LEU A 132 5.52 7.17 19.44
C LEU A 132 5.50 5.71 19.94
N ARG A 133 6.26 5.41 21.00
CA ARG A 133 6.26 4.12 21.73
C ARG A 133 4.91 3.74 22.34
N LYS A 134 4.18 4.71 22.89
CA LYS A 134 2.88 4.48 23.56
C LYS A 134 1.76 4.27 22.55
N MET A 135 1.75 5.07 21.49
CA MET A 135 0.88 4.84 20.34
C MET A 135 1.16 3.44 19.78
N ARG A 136 2.43 3.06 19.57
CA ARG A 136 2.89 1.77 18.99
C ARG A 136 2.34 0.47 19.57
N LYS A 137 1.56 0.39 20.65
CA LYS A 137 1.05 -0.90 21.18
C LYS A 137 -0.34 -1.36 20.70
N ALA A 138 -1.13 -0.56 19.97
CA ALA A 138 -2.55 -0.88 19.68
C ALA A 138 -2.88 -1.51 18.29
N MET A 139 -2.10 -1.34 17.21
CA MET A 139 -2.37 -1.98 15.89
C MET A 139 -1.62 -3.32 15.67
N GLN A 140 -0.97 -3.86 16.70
CA GLN A 140 0.03 -4.94 16.61
C GLN A 140 -0.45 -6.29 16.03
N ARG A 141 -1.72 -6.43 15.63
CA ARG A 141 -2.31 -7.72 15.20
C ARG A 141 -2.58 -7.91 13.70
N ARG A 142 -2.47 -6.88 12.82
CA ARG A 142 -2.72 -7.08 11.35
C ARG A 142 -1.89 -6.26 10.32
N ASN A 143 -1.10 -5.24 10.67
CA ASN A 143 -0.67 -4.20 9.69
C ASN A 143 0.83 -4.12 9.26
N VAL A 144 1.70 -5.12 9.49
CA VAL A 144 3.16 -5.03 9.12
C VAL A 144 3.43 -4.67 7.65
N VAL A 145 2.61 -5.20 6.73
CA VAL A 145 2.65 -4.91 5.29
C VAL A 145 2.50 -3.41 5.01
N MET A 146 1.63 -2.74 5.76
CA MET A 146 1.26 -1.33 5.60
C MET A 146 2.42 -0.40 5.95
N TYR A 147 3.15 -0.73 7.02
CA TYR A 147 4.36 -0.02 7.41
C TYR A 147 5.46 -0.13 6.34
N ASN A 148 5.68 -1.34 5.80
CA ASN A 148 6.66 -1.54 4.73
C ASN A 148 6.29 -0.81 3.43
N MET A 149 5.00 -0.63 3.14
CA MET A 149 4.56 0.23 2.04
C MET A 149 4.95 1.68 2.32
N VAL A 150 4.55 2.25 3.46
CA VAL A 150 4.87 3.66 3.81
C VAL A 150 6.38 3.93 3.80
N MET A 151 7.18 3.05 4.42
CA MET A 151 8.64 3.17 4.42
C MET A 151 9.29 3.02 3.04
N LEU A 152 8.61 2.38 2.08
CA LEU A 152 9.07 2.29 0.70
C LEU A 152 8.69 3.54 -0.11
N LEU A 153 7.57 4.21 0.21
CA LEU A 153 7.22 5.51 -0.37
C LEU A 153 8.25 6.59 -0.03
N ILE A 154 8.65 6.68 1.24
CA ILE A 154 9.60 7.71 1.75
C ILE A 154 11.05 7.46 1.28
N ARG A 155 11.34 6.31 0.65
CA ARG A 155 12.69 5.86 0.25
C ARG A 155 12.80 5.56 -1.25
N ALA A 156 11.83 6.03 -2.04
CA ALA A 156 11.80 5.93 -3.50
C ALA A 156 12.25 7.25 -4.12
#